data_AF-A0A8T5T4G8-F1
#
_entry.id   AF-A0A8T5T4G8-F1
#
_cell.length_a   1.000
_cell.length_b   1.000
_cell.length_c   1.000
_cell.angle_alpha   90.00
_cell.angle_beta   90.00
_cell.angle_gamma   90.00
#
_symmetry.space_group_name_H-M   'P 1'
#
loop_
_entity.id
_entity.type
_entity.pdbx_description
1 polymer ?
#
loop_
_entity_poly.entity_id
_entity_poly.type
_entity_poly.pdbx_seq_one_letter_code
_entity_poly.pdbx_strand_id
1 'polypeptide(L)'
;MVHNPFDDANSSDDPRKAKLRDQAQQQFIVQLQQRIANQSAKIEELENHILTINTTISNKDSELENYSKRLEEQRYYHEEDKKSRKDREHDLTKELQQKEIEIKKLIESPAPQMENTYPPEEATAVGNKVNEIVEKLMAFYKRPTNDVFVHSIKDLVKYCGSQGTIEQQILGLLINSEMPMTEENLVQQLNTDVPTITRSLFRLLQKENIKKVGQGYVIISSDFAEMTDISKNWGSLAPEQIYENLLSVVYVGDNREELTDAFTKARDALMEMGALSTLVTHEMSQQVDRIKKHPIETQELVDLIQKWKSTIKE
;
A
#
# COMPACT_ATOMS: atom_id res chain seq x y z
N MET A 1 51.80 6.01 -41.93
CA MET A 1 52.32 7.16 -42.67
C MET A 1 51.36 7.44 -43.81
N VAL A 2 50.60 8.52 -43.72
CA VAL A 2 49.67 8.94 -44.78
C VAL A 2 50.45 9.78 -45.77
N HIS A 3 50.53 9.33 -47.03
CA HIS A 3 51.30 9.99 -48.07
C HIS A 3 50.53 11.24 -48.54
N ASN A 4 51.11 12.42 -48.33
CA ASN A 4 50.53 13.69 -48.76
C ASN A 4 50.91 13.94 -50.24
N PRO A 5 49.94 14.04 -51.18
CA PRO A 5 50.22 14.12 -52.61
C PRO A 5 50.65 15.52 -53.10
N PHE A 6 51.14 16.38 -52.20
CA PHE A 6 51.49 17.78 -52.50
C PHE A 6 52.94 18.15 -52.16
N ASP A 7 53.76 17.18 -51.76
CA ASP A 7 55.19 17.41 -51.55
C ASP A 7 55.97 17.21 -52.86
N ASP A 8 55.71 18.07 -53.84
CA ASP A 8 56.65 18.29 -54.94
C ASP A 8 57.55 19.47 -54.59
N ALA A 9 58.83 19.15 -54.41
CA ALA A 9 59.89 19.97 -53.85
C ALA A 9 60.38 21.13 -54.74
N ASN A 10 59.57 21.69 -55.63
CA ASN A 10 59.98 22.83 -56.47
C ASN A 10 58.78 23.67 -56.91
N SER A 11 58.40 24.64 -56.08
CA SER A 11 57.59 25.78 -56.51
C SER A 11 57.83 26.91 -55.51
N SER A 12 58.40 28.01 -55.98
CA SER A 12 58.33 29.30 -55.29
C SER A 12 56.92 29.49 -54.72
N ASP A 13 56.82 29.92 -53.46
CA ASP A 13 55.56 30.19 -52.75
C ASP A 13 54.61 30.99 -53.65
N ASP A 14 53.63 30.29 -54.23
CA ASP A 14 52.56 30.91 -55.00
C ASP A 14 51.62 31.59 -53.98
N PRO A 15 51.52 32.93 -53.98
CA PRO A 15 50.72 33.67 -53.01
C PRO A 15 49.24 33.23 -53.01
N ARG A 16 48.77 32.60 -54.08
CA ARG A 16 47.42 32.02 -54.14
C ARG A 16 47.30 30.73 -53.32
N LYS A 17 48.31 29.87 -53.31
CA LYS A 17 48.34 28.64 -52.49
C LYS A 17 48.48 28.97 -51.01
N ALA A 18 49.30 29.96 -50.65
CA ALA A 18 49.39 30.46 -49.28
C ALA A 18 48.03 31.00 -48.78
N LYS A 19 47.37 31.83 -49.58
CA LYS A 19 46.04 32.37 -49.25
C LYS A 19 44.96 31.31 -49.09
N LEU A 20 44.98 30.25 -49.91
CA LEU A 20 44.05 29.12 -49.79
C LEU A 20 44.31 28.30 -48.52
N ARG A 21 45.58 28.11 -48.14
CA ARG A 21 45.94 27.46 -46.86
C ARG A 21 45.47 28.27 -45.67
N ASP A 22 45.66 29.59 -45.68
CA ASP A 22 45.20 30.47 -44.61
C ASP A 22 43.67 30.46 -44.48
N GLN A 23 42.94 30.47 -45.61
CA GLN A 23 41.48 30.36 -45.59
C GLN A 23 40.99 29.02 -45.03
N ALA A 24 41.62 27.90 -45.43
CA ALA A 24 41.27 26.58 -44.91
C ALA A 24 41.57 26.47 -43.39
N GLN A 25 42.71 27.03 -42.94
CA GLN A 25 43.05 27.08 -41.52
C GLN A 25 42.06 27.93 -40.72
N GLN A 26 41.66 29.10 -41.24
CA GLN A 26 40.65 29.94 -40.58
C GLN A 26 39.29 29.22 -40.48
N GLN A 27 38.84 28.55 -41.53
CA GLN A 27 37.60 27.76 -41.48
C GLN A 27 37.67 26.63 -40.46
N PHE A 28 38.81 25.93 -40.38
CA PHE A 28 39.02 24.87 -39.39
C PHE A 28 39.02 25.42 -37.95
N ILE A 29 39.66 26.58 -37.72
CA ILE A 29 39.65 27.25 -36.41
C ILE A 29 38.22 27.63 -36.01
N VAL A 30 37.41 28.18 -36.92
CA VAL A 30 36.01 28.52 -36.64
C VAL A 30 35.19 27.28 -36.28
N GLN A 31 35.36 26.18 -37.00
CA GLN A 31 34.67 24.92 -36.69
C GLN A 31 35.09 24.36 -35.31
N LEU A 32 36.38 24.43 -34.97
CA LEU A 32 36.86 24.06 -33.65
C LEU A 32 36.28 24.94 -32.55
N GLN A 33 36.27 26.26 -32.74
CA GLN A 33 35.67 27.20 -31.79
C GLN A 33 34.19 26.91 -31.57
N GLN A 34 33.44 26.63 -32.63
CA GLN A 34 32.02 26.27 -32.52
C GLN A 34 31.81 24.94 -31.77
N ARG A 35 32.67 23.95 -32.03
CA ARG A 35 32.62 22.66 -31.30
C ARG A 35 32.93 22.85 -29.82
N ILE A 36 33.96 23.65 -29.49
CA ILE A 36 34.32 23.97 -28.11
C ILE A 36 33.15 24.68 -27.43
N ALA A 37 32.55 25.70 -28.06
CA ALA A 37 31.41 26.42 -27.49
C ALA A 37 30.22 25.48 -27.21
N ASN A 38 29.89 24.60 -28.14
CA ASN A 38 28.82 23.61 -27.96
C ASN A 38 29.12 22.62 -26.83
N GLN A 39 30.38 22.16 -26.72
CA GLN A 39 30.79 21.27 -25.65
C GLN A 39 30.77 21.97 -24.29
N SER A 40 31.23 23.22 -24.20
CA SER A 40 31.17 24.02 -22.97
C SER A 40 29.73 24.25 -22.51
N ALA A 41 28.81 24.58 -23.43
CA ALA A 41 27.40 24.73 -23.09
C ALA A 41 26.78 23.42 -22.56
N LYS A 42 27.17 22.27 -23.14
CA LYS A 42 26.70 20.98 -22.65
C LYS A 42 27.25 20.63 -21.27
N ILE A 43 28.50 21.01 -20.98
CA ILE A 43 29.10 20.83 -19.65
C ILE A 43 28.33 21.66 -18.62
N GLU A 44 28.03 22.92 -18.92
CA GLU A 44 27.25 23.80 -18.03
C GLU A 44 25.83 23.25 -17.76
N GLU A 45 25.16 22.72 -18.79
CA GLU A 45 23.86 22.05 -18.63
C GLU A 45 23.96 20.84 -17.69
N LEU A 46 25.00 20.01 -17.86
CA LEU A 46 25.23 18.84 -17.00
C LEU A 46 25.56 19.23 -15.56
N GLU A 47 26.34 20.29 -15.34
CA GLU A 47 26.64 20.82 -14.01
C GLU A 47 25.38 21.29 -13.29
N ASN A 48 24.47 21.97 -14.01
CA ASN A 48 23.17 22.37 -13.46
C ASN A 48 22.27 21.18 -13.09
N HIS A 49 22.26 20.12 -13.91
CA HIS A 49 21.55 18.89 -13.59
C HIS A 49 22.13 18.19 -12.36
N ILE A 50 23.47 18.11 -12.24
CA ILE A 50 24.13 17.54 -11.06
C ILE A 50 23.76 18.33 -9.80
N LEU A 51 23.74 19.67 -9.87
CA LEU A 51 23.38 20.52 -8.74
C LEU A 51 21.92 20.31 -8.31
N THR A 52 21.02 20.14 -9.28
CA THR A 52 19.61 19.83 -9.03
C THR A 52 19.46 18.48 -8.33
N ILE A 53 20.14 17.44 -8.84
CA ILE A 53 20.13 16.09 -8.25
C ILE A 53 20.67 16.11 -6.83
N ASN A 54 21.79 16.79 -6.58
CA ASN A 54 22.38 16.89 -5.25
C ASN A 54 21.44 17.57 -4.25
N THR A 55 20.69 18.59 -4.69
CA THR A 55 19.68 19.26 -3.88
C THR A 55 18.52 18.31 -3.55
N THR A 56 18.07 17.53 -4.53
CA THR A 56 17.03 16.50 -4.31
C THR A 56 17.50 15.43 -3.31
N ILE A 57 18.73 14.93 -3.45
CA ILE A 57 19.31 13.95 -2.51
C ILE A 57 19.35 14.52 -1.10
N SER A 58 19.89 15.74 -0.93
CA SER A 58 19.96 16.38 0.39
C SER A 58 18.58 16.58 1.03
N ASN A 59 17.55 16.89 0.25
CA ASN A 59 16.19 17.00 0.75
C ASN A 59 15.63 15.63 1.18
N LYS A 60 15.90 14.57 0.40
CA LYS A 60 15.47 13.20 0.74
C LYS A 60 16.18 12.64 1.96
N ASP A 61 17.46 12.95 2.16
CA ASP A 61 18.20 12.56 3.37
C ASP A 61 17.58 13.20 4.63
N SER A 62 17.20 14.48 4.54
CA SER A 62 16.51 15.19 5.62
C SER A 62 15.11 14.60 5.91
N GLU A 63 14.34 14.26 4.87
CA GLU A 63 13.06 13.57 5.03
C GLU A 63 13.21 12.20 5.71
N LEU A 64 14.23 11.41 5.31
CA LEU A 64 14.53 10.12 5.91
C LEU A 64 14.94 10.23 7.37
N GLU A 65 15.78 11.21 7.72
CA GLU A 65 16.17 11.45 9.11
C GLU A 65 14.95 11.81 9.98
N ASN A 66 14.04 12.66 9.47
CA ASN A 66 12.80 13.00 10.17
C ASN A 66 11.87 11.80 10.33
N TYR A 67 11.76 10.94 9.32
CA TYR A 67 10.97 9.72 9.40
C TYR A 67 11.56 8.75 10.43
N SER A 68 12.90 8.60 10.46
CA SER A 68 13.60 7.79 11.46
C SER A 68 13.33 8.28 12.88
N LYS A 69 13.40 9.60 13.12
CA LYS A 69 13.11 10.18 14.44
C LYS A 69 11.67 9.90 14.88
N ARG A 70 10.69 10.05 13.99
CA ARG A 70 9.28 9.75 14.31
C ARG A 70 9.06 8.27 14.65
N LEU A 71 9.73 7.36 13.95
CA LEU A 71 9.68 5.93 14.26
C LEU A 71 10.28 5.62 15.65
N GLU A 72 11.39 6.25 15.99
CA GLU A 72 12.02 6.13 17.31
C GLU A 72 11.08 6.62 18.42
N GLU A 73 10.44 7.79 18.23
CA GLU A 73 9.45 8.34 19.16
C GLU A 73 8.24 7.40 19.32
N GLN A 74 7.72 6.85 18.23
CA GLN A 74 6.62 5.88 18.29
C GLN A 74 7.00 4.62 19.05
N ARG A 75 8.21 4.10 18.84
CA ARG A 75 8.73 2.95 19.60
C ARG A 75 8.84 3.27 21.09
N TYR A 76 9.38 4.44 21.42
CA TYR A 76 9.50 4.91 22.80
C TYR A 76 8.13 4.95 23.50
N TYR A 77 7.12 5.59 22.90
CA TYR A 77 5.78 5.66 23.48
C TYR A 77 5.11 4.29 23.57
N HIS A 78 5.34 3.40 22.62
CA HIS A 78 4.82 2.04 22.67
C HIS A 78 5.43 1.22 23.82
N GLU A 79 6.74 1.35 24.05
CA GLU A 79 7.41 0.68 25.17
C GLU A 79 6.95 1.25 26.53
N GLU A 80 6.76 2.56 26.62
CA GLU A 80 6.25 3.22 27.81
C GLU A 80 4.82 2.78 28.14
N ASP A 81 3.92 2.73 27.16
CA ASP A 81 2.56 2.23 27.33
C ASP A 81 2.55 0.75 27.71
N LYS A 82 3.39 -0.08 27.08
CA LYS A 82 3.54 -1.50 27.43
C LYS A 82 3.99 -1.69 28.88
N LYS A 83 4.92 -0.85 29.36
CA LYS A 83 5.37 -0.86 30.76
C LYS A 83 4.23 -0.45 31.70
N SER A 84 3.54 0.64 31.40
CA SER A 84 2.38 1.11 32.16
C SER A 84 1.27 0.06 32.26
N ARG A 85 0.98 -0.67 31.17
CA ARG A 85 0.03 -1.80 31.17
C ARG A 85 0.47 -2.92 32.10
N LYS A 86 1.75 -3.31 32.07
CA LYS A 86 2.29 -4.35 32.95
C LYS A 86 2.22 -3.95 34.42
N ASP A 87 2.54 -2.70 34.73
CA ASP A 87 2.49 -2.18 36.10
C ASP A 87 1.03 -2.21 36.61
N ARG A 88 0.07 -1.80 35.78
CA ARG A 88 -1.36 -1.85 36.10
C ARG A 88 -1.91 -3.27 36.25
N GLU A 89 -1.50 -4.20 35.38
CA GLU A 89 -1.86 -5.62 35.46
C GLU A 89 -1.32 -6.24 36.75
N HIS A 90 -0.09 -5.89 37.13
CA HIS A 90 0.52 -6.32 38.38
C HIS A 90 -0.27 -5.82 39.60
N ASP A 91 -0.69 -4.56 39.60
CA ASP A 91 -1.50 -3.98 40.68
C ASP A 91 -2.89 -4.62 40.78
N LEU A 92 -3.58 -4.84 39.64
CA LEU A 92 -4.87 -5.53 39.62
C LEU A 92 -4.76 -6.98 40.09
N THR A 93 -3.67 -7.66 39.75
CA THR A 93 -3.42 -9.04 40.21
C THR A 93 -3.26 -9.09 41.72
N LYS A 94 -2.56 -8.11 42.33
CA LYS A 94 -2.48 -7.98 43.78
C LYS A 94 -3.85 -7.72 44.42
N GLU A 95 -4.65 -6.84 43.83
CA GLU A 95 -5.98 -6.53 44.36
C GLU A 95 -6.92 -7.74 44.28
N LEU A 96 -6.88 -8.51 43.18
CA LEU A 96 -7.63 -9.76 43.05
C LEU A 96 -7.22 -10.78 44.12
N GLN A 97 -5.92 -10.98 44.33
CA GLN A 97 -5.43 -11.86 45.40
C GLN A 97 -5.92 -11.41 46.77
N GLN A 98 -5.92 -10.10 47.04
CA GLN A 98 -6.45 -9.53 48.28
C GLN A 98 -7.94 -9.84 48.44
N LYS A 99 -8.74 -9.66 47.39
CA LYS A 99 -10.18 -9.95 47.39
C LYS A 99 -10.50 -11.43 47.54
N GLU A 100 -9.71 -12.32 46.94
CA GLU A 100 -9.85 -13.76 47.15
C GLU A 100 -9.62 -14.14 48.62
N ILE A 101 -8.63 -13.52 49.27
CA ILE A 101 -8.38 -13.73 50.71
C ILE A 101 -9.56 -13.22 51.55
N GLU A 102 -10.12 -12.04 51.22
CA GLU A 102 -11.32 -11.50 51.90
C GLU A 102 -12.54 -12.41 51.75
N ILE A 103 -12.80 -12.91 50.54
CA ILE A 103 -13.91 -13.83 50.27
C ILE A 103 -13.75 -15.13 51.06
N LYS A 104 -12.55 -15.72 51.09
CA LYS A 104 -12.29 -16.93 51.89
C LYS A 104 -12.61 -16.72 53.38
N LYS A 105 -12.22 -15.58 53.96
CA LYS A 105 -12.53 -15.24 55.36
C LYS A 105 -14.04 -15.07 55.61
N LEU A 106 -14.79 -14.54 54.64
CA LEU A 106 -16.24 -14.40 54.73
C LEU A 106 -16.97 -15.75 54.66
N ILE A 107 -16.47 -16.67 53.83
CA ILE A 107 -17.04 -18.03 53.71
C ILE A 107 -16.79 -18.87 54.98
N GLU A 108 -15.67 -18.64 55.68
CA GLU A 108 -15.35 -19.31 56.94
C GLU A 108 -16.10 -18.72 58.17
N SER A 109 -16.91 -17.68 57.99
CA SER A 109 -17.71 -17.07 59.08
C SER A 109 -19.11 -17.70 59.17
N PRO A 110 -19.61 -18.12 60.36
CA PRO A 110 -20.90 -18.79 60.49
C PRO A 110 -22.09 -17.82 60.31
N ALA A 111 -23.12 -18.25 59.56
CA ALA A 111 -24.29 -17.45 59.23
C ALA A 111 -25.31 -17.31 60.39
N PRO A 112 -25.94 -16.13 60.59
CA PRO A 112 -27.07 -15.96 61.50
C PRO A 112 -28.39 -16.49 60.89
N GLN A 113 -29.29 -16.96 61.76
CA GLN A 113 -30.53 -17.69 61.45
C GLN A 113 -31.62 -16.81 60.80
N MET A 114 -32.30 -17.32 59.76
CA MET A 114 -33.49 -16.70 59.13
C MET A 114 -34.80 -17.34 59.63
N GLU A 115 -35.83 -16.52 59.86
CA GLU A 115 -37.23 -16.94 60.01
C GLU A 115 -37.99 -16.89 58.67
N ASN A 116 -38.80 -17.93 58.44
CA ASN A 116 -39.63 -18.19 57.25
C ASN A 116 -40.93 -17.37 57.24
N THR A 117 -41.32 -16.87 56.06
CA THR A 117 -42.73 -16.84 55.58
C THR A 117 -42.77 -16.68 54.05
N TYR A 118 -43.75 -17.32 53.40
CA TYR A 118 -44.08 -17.35 51.96
C TYR A 118 -45.62 -17.50 51.85
N PRO A 119 -46.31 -17.36 50.69
CA PRO A 119 -46.07 -16.66 49.41
C PRO A 119 -47.39 -15.86 49.01
N PRO A 120 -47.80 -15.49 47.75
CA PRO A 120 -47.59 -16.15 46.44
C PRO A 120 -47.28 -15.24 45.22
N GLU A 121 -47.05 -15.95 44.10
CA GLU A 121 -47.27 -15.57 42.70
C GLU A 121 -46.12 -15.10 41.79
N GLU A 122 -46.28 -15.59 40.55
CA GLU A 122 -45.70 -15.20 39.27
C GLU A 122 -44.35 -15.77 38.81
N ALA A 123 -44.50 -16.73 37.89
CA ALA A 123 -43.53 -17.06 36.87
C ALA A 123 -43.12 -15.80 36.08
N THR A 124 -41.84 -15.41 36.15
CA THR A 124 -41.09 -14.69 35.09
C THR A 124 -39.71 -14.24 35.62
N ALA A 125 -38.80 -15.17 35.91
CA ALA A 125 -37.47 -14.82 36.48
C ALA A 125 -36.29 -15.35 35.66
N VAL A 126 -36.42 -15.42 34.34
CA VAL A 126 -35.27 -15.66 33.42
C VAL A 126 -34.96 -14.44 32.53
N GLY A 127 -35.93 -13.53 32.34
CA GLY A 127 -35.71 -12.29 31.56
C GLY A 127 -34.90 -11.21 32.29
N ASN A 128 -34.98 -11.15 33.63
CA ASN A 128 -34.33 -10.07 34.38
C ASN A 128 -32.81 -10.22 34.53
N LYS A 129 -32.26 -11.44 34.58
CA LYS A 129 -30.80 -11.64 34.62
C LYS A 129 -30.12 -11.31 33.29
N VAL A 130 -30.78 -11.57 32.16
CA VAL A 130 -30.26 -11.22 30.82
C VAL A 130 -30.29 -9.71 30.61
N ASN A 131 -31.38 -9.05 31.01
CA ASN A 131 -31.48 -7.59 30.92
C ASN A 131 -30.47 -6.89 31.84
N GLU A 132 -30.20 -7.43 33.03
CA GLU A 132 -29.21 -6.87 33.95
C GLU A 132 -27.75 -7.06 33.44
N ILE A 133 -27.47 -8.18 32.74
CA ILE A 133 -26.18 -8.40 32.07
C ILE A 133 -26.03 -7.49 30.85
N VAL A 134 -27.10 -7.31 30.06
CA VAL A 134 -27.12 -6.41 28.90
C VAL A 134 -27.00 -4.95 29.33
N GLU A 135 -27.65 -4.52 30.41
CA GLU A 135 -27.48 -3.17 30.97
C GLU A 135 -26.08 -2.96 31.55
N LYS A 136 -25.50 -3.97 32.21
CA LYS A 136 -24.09 -3.91 32.67
C LYS A 136 -23.12 -3.86 31.49
N LEU A 137 -23.37 -4.60 30.41
CA LEU A 137 -22.60 -4.50 29.16
C LEU A 137 -22.76 -3.10 28.55
N MET A 138 -23.99 -2.61 28.37
CA MET A 138 -24.24 -1.29 27.75
C MET A 138 -23.68 -0.13 28.60
N ALA A 139 -23.67 -0.27 29.92
CA ALA A 139 -23.00 0.67 30.83
C ALA A 139 -21.47 0.59 30.72
N PHE A 140 -20.92 -0.60 30.42
CA PHE A 140 -19.50 -0.82 30.14
C PHE A 140 -19.07 -0.22 28.79
N TYR A 141 -19.95 -0.26 27.77
CA TYR A 141 -19.71 0.29 26.42
C TYR A 141 -20.04 1.78 26.26
N LYS A 142 -20.67 2.42 27.27
CA LYS A 142 -21.03 3.84 27.22
C LYS A 142 -19.87 4.80 27.54
N ARG A 143 -18.71 4.30 27.97
CA ARG A 143 -17.53 5.15 28.20
C ARG A 143 -16.71 5.24 26.91
N PRO A 144 -16.39 6.47 26.44
CA PRO A 144 -15.53 6.64 25.29
C PRO A 144 -14.14 6.15 25.68
N THR A 145 -13.49 5.47 24.74
CA THR A 145 -12.11 4.96 24.80
C THR A 145 -11.89 3.76 25.72
N ASN A 146 -11.76 2.58 25.09
CA ASN A 146 -10.58 1.73 25.24
C ASN A 146 -10.66 0.58 24.22
N ASP A 147 -9.69 0.59 23.32
CA ASP A 147 -9.38 -0.44 22.32
C ASP A 147 -8.92 -1.74 23.00
N VAL A 148 -9.82 -2.37 23.75
CA VAL A 148 -9.67 -3.77 24.17
C VAL A 148 -10.79 -4.54 23.50
N PHE A 149 -10.71 -4.68 22.17
CA PHE A 149 -11.64 -5.51 21.44
C PHE A 149 -10.93 -6.31 20.34
N VAL A 150 -10.75 -7.59 20.67
CA VAL A 150 -10.59 -8.74 19.77
C VAL A 150 -9.20 -8.99 19.19
N HIS A 151 -8.67 -10.18 19.51
CA HIS A 151 -7.37 -10.67 19.04
C HIS A 151 -7.35 -11.07 17.56
N SER A 152 -8.44 -10.88 16.82
CA SER A 152 -8.45 -10.77 15.36
C SER A 152 -9.67 -9.97 14.90
N ILE A 153 -9.49 -9.03 13.97
CA ILE A 153 -10.60 -8.34 13.29
C ILE A 153 -11.55 -9.39 12.67
N LYS A 154 -11.05 -10.55 12.24
CA LYS A 154 -11.84 -11.68 11.73
C LYS A 154 -12.88 -12.21 12.72
N ASP A 155 -12.53 -12.36 14.01
CA ASP A 155 -13.44 -12.93 15.01
C ASP A 155 -14.52 -11.92 15.47
N LEU A 156 -14.18 -10.62 15.51
CA LEU A 156 -15.14 -9.56 15.82
C LEU A 156 -16.17 -9.42 14.69
N VAL A 157 -15.66 -9.44 13.46
CA VAL A 157 -16.44 -9.28 12.24
C VAL A 157 -17.38 -10.47 12.01
N LYS A 158 -16.97 -11.71 12.35
CA LYS A 158 -17.85 -12.89 12.34
C LYS A 158 -19.04 -12.76 13.30
N TYR A 159 -18.84 -12.16 14.47
CA TYR A 159 -19.88 -12.02 15.50
C TYR A 159 -20.80 -10.81 15.24
N CYS A 160 -20.28 -9.75 14.60
CA CYS A 160 -21.04 -8.54 14.28
C CYS A 160 -21.83 -8.60 12.97
N GLY A 161 -21.64 -9.63 12.13
CA GLY A 161 -22.25 -9.73 10.80
C GLY A 161 -23.78 -9.70 10.75
N SER A 162 -24.47 -10.06 11.84
CA SER A 162 -25.96 -10.08 11.88
C SER A 162 -26.60 -9.15 12.92
N GLN A 163 -25.84 -8.58 13.85
CA GLN A 163 -26.37 -7.75 14.97
C GLN A 163 -25.53 -6.49 15.25
N GLY A 164 -24.48 -6.24 14.46
CA GLY A 164 -23.61 -5.07 14.59
C GLY A 164 -24.14 -3.83 13.86
N THR A 165 -23.39 -2.72 13.93
CA THR A 165 -23.68 -1.52 13.14
C THR A 165 -23.45 -1.79 11.65
N ILE A 166 -24.02 -0.94 10.77
CA ILE A 166 -23.83 -1.07 9.32
C ILE A 166 -22.35 -1.11 8.93
N GLU A 167 -21.49 -0.30 9.55
CA GLU A 167 -20.05 -0.35 9.30
C GLU A 167 -19.43 -1.72 9.65
N GLN A 168 -19.85 -2.35 10.75
CA GLN A 168 -19.36 -3.66 11.17
C GLN A 168 -19.87 -4.77 10.24
N GLN A 169 -21.11 -4.66 9.77
CA GLN A 169 -21.68 -5.59 8.80
C GLN A 169 -21.00 -5.47 7.44
N ILE A 170 -20.68 -4.25 6.98
CA ILE A 170 -19.88 -4.03 5.76
C ILE A 170 -18.50 -4.70 5.89
N LEU A 171 -17.79 -4.48 7.01
CA LEU A 171 -16.53 -5.18 7.26
C LEU A 171 -16.74 -6.71 7.30
N GLY A 172 -17.87 -7.16 7.83
CA GLY A 172 -18.46 -8.52 7.74
C GLY A 172 -18.38 -9.15 6.38
N LEU A 173 -18.93 -8.44 5.42
CA LEU A 173 -19.03 -8.91 4.05
C LEU A 173 -17.67 -8.84 3.35
N LEU A 174 -16.96 -7.72 3.52
CA LEU A 174 -15.68 -7.50 2.87
C LEU A 174 -14.58 -8.48 3.32
N ILE A 175 -14.60 -8.96 4.58
CA ILE A 175 -13.58 -9.92 5.06
C ILE A 175 -13.75 -11.32 4.49
N ASN A 176 -14.97 -11.66 4.10
CA ASN A 176 -15.32 -12.97 3.56
C ASN A 176 -15.43 -12.93 2.02
N SER A 177 -15.24 -11.76 1.41
CA SER A 177 -15.31 -11.60 -0.03
C SER A 177 -13.96 -11.88 -0.67
N GLU A 178 -13.95 -12.72 -1.69
CA GLU A 178 -12.76 -13.01 -2.51
C GLU A 178 -12.48 -11.90 -3.53
N MET A 179 -13.49 -11.07 -3.84
CA MET A 179 -13.43 -9.98 -4.82
C MET A 179 -13.88 -8.65 -4.19
N PRO A 180 -13.49 -7.49 -4.74
CA PRO A 180 -14.00 -6.20 -4.28
C PRO A 180 -15.54 -6.14 -4.38
N MET A 181 -16.20 -5.70 -3.31
CA MET A 181 -17.65 -5.55 -3.32
C MET A 181 -18.04 -4.13 -3.73
N THR A 182 -18.93 -4.02 -4.71
CA THR A 182 -19.51 -2.73 -5.11
C THR A 182 -20.52 -2.24 -4.06
N GLU A 183 -20.81 -0.94 -4.08
CA GLU A 183 -21.85 -0.35 -3.23
C GLU A 183 -23.21 -1.01 -3.46
N GLU A 184 -23.54 -1.33 -4.71
CA GLU A 184 -24.76 -2.03 -5.10
C GLU A 184 -24.86 -3.42 -4.46
N ASN A 185 -23.76 -4.17 -4.44
CA ASN A 185 -23.72 -5.50 -3.81
C ASN A 185 -23.90 -5.40 -2.29
N LEU A 186 -23.31 -4.39 -1.65
CA LEU A 186 -23.46 -4.16 -0.22
C LEU A 186 -24.90 -3.75 0.14
N VAL A 187 -25.52 -2.89 -0.66
CA VAL A 187 -26.93 -2.50 -0.53
C VAL A 187 -27.85 -3.71 -0.62
N GLN A 188 -27.62 -4.60 -1.60
CA GLN A 188 -28.40 -5.81 -1.78
C GLN A 188 -28.24 -6.81 -0.62
N GLN A 189 -27.00 -7.03 -0.15
CA GLN A 189 -26.74 -8.00 0.92
C GLN A 189 -27.17 -7.51 2.31
N LEU A 190 -27.06 -6.22 2.58
CA LEU A 190 -27.43 -5.63 3.87
C LEU A 190 -28.87 -5.14 3.91
N ASN A 191 -29.60 -5.23 2.79
CA ASN A 191 -30.99 -4.76 2.65
C ASN A 191 -31.21 -3.37 3.25
N THR A 192 -30.29 -2.45 2.93
CA THR A 192 -30.19 -1.10 3.52
C THR A 192 -30.19 -0.05 2.41
N ASP A 193 -30.62 1.18 2.70
CA ASP A 193 -30.65 2.26 1.72
C ASP A 193 -29.25 2.72 1.28
N VAL A 194 -29.13 3.16 0.03
CA VAL A 194 -27.87 3.63 -0.57
C VAL A 194 -27.21 4.72 0.28
N PRO A 195 -27.89 5.81 0.70
CA PRO A 195 -27.26 6.86 1.51
C PRO A 195 -26.60 6.37 2.79
N THR A 196 -27.19 5.39 3.48
CA THR A 196 -26.62 4.80 4.69
C THR A 196 -25.34 4.03 4.36
N ILE A 197 -25.34 3.19 3.32
CA ILE A 197 -24.14 2.48 2.86
C ILE A 197 -23.05 3.45 2.42
N THR A 198 -23.37 4.47 1.61
CA THR A 198 -22.41 5.49 1.15
C THR A 198 -21.72 6.17 2.34
N ARG A 199 -22.49 6.59 3.35
CA ARG A 199 -21.94 7.26 4.55
C ARG A 199 -21.05 6.32 5.36
N SER A 200 -21.45 5.06 5.53
CA SER A 200 -20.66 4.06 6.25
C SER A 200 -19.37 3.72 5.50
N LEU A 201 -19.41 3.56 4.18
CA LEU A 201 -18.23 3.39 3.34
C LEU A 201 -17.27 4.58 3.44
N PHE A 202 -17.79 5.80 3.36
CA PHE A 202 -16.98 7.01 3.52
C PHE A 202 -16.26 7.07 4.87
N ARG A 203 -16.96 6.74 5.97
CA ARG A 203 -16.34 6.67 7.30
C ARG A 203 -15.28 5.58 7.40
N LEU A 204 -15.53 4.42 6.80
CA LEU A 204 -14.58 3.32 6.80
C LEU A 204 -13.32 3.64 5.97
N LEU A 205 -13.47 4.37 4.85
CA LEU A 205 -12.35 4.88 4.05
C LEU A 205 -11.54 5.92 4.83
N GLN A 206 -12.19 6.87 5.50
CA GLN A 206 -11.51 7.90 6.32
C GLN A 206 -10.71 7.30 7.48
N LYS A 207 -11.17 6.18 8.02
CA LYS A 207 -10.48 5.44 9.08
C LYS A 207 -9.43 4.47 8.56
N GLU A 208 -9.23 4.40 7.24
CA GLU A 208 -8.30 3.49 6.57
C GLU A 208 -8.59 2.00 6.84
N ASN A 209 -9.83 1.65 7.17
CA ASN A 209 -10.22 0.25 7.38
C ASN A 209 -10.40 -0.50 6.05
N ILE A 210 -10.79 0.23 5.01
CA ILE A 210 -11.07 -0.30 3.67
C ILE A 210 -10.37 0.56 2.62
N LYS A 211 -10.13 -0.02 1.45
CA LYS A 211 -9.57 0.66 0.27
C LYS A 211 -10.52 0.46 -0.91
N LYS A 212 -10.62 1.48 -1.76
CA LYS A 212 -11.31 1.37 -3.05
C LYS A 212 -10.35 0.69 -4.04
N VAL A 213 -10.82 -0.37 -4.67
CA VAL A 213 -10.07 -1.15 -5.67
C VAL A 213 -11.00 -1.36 -6.86
N GLY A 214 -10.67 -0.71 -7.99
CA GLY A 214 -11.57 -0.61 -9.12
C GLY A 214 -12.91 0.04 -8.75
N GLN A 215 -14.00 -0.63 -9.11
CA GLN A 215 -15.37 -0.20 -8.79
C GLN A 215 -15.85 -0.62 -7.41
N GLY A 216 -15.07 -1.42 -6.68
CA GLY A 216 -15.46 -1.99 -5.40
C GLY A 216 -14.59 -1.56 -4.23
N TYR A 217 -14.89 -2.16 -3.07
CA TYR A 217 -14.19 -1.94 -1.82
C TYR A 217 -13.66 -3.27 -1.29
N VAL A 218 -12.49 -3.22 -0.64
CA VAL A 218 -11.85 -4.35 0.04
C VAL A 218 -11.31 -3.90 1.39
N ILE A 219 -11.08 -4.84 2.32
CA ILE A 219 -10.39 -4.54 3.57
C ILE A 219 -8.91 -4.28 3.27
N ILE A 220 -8.34 -3.24 3.90
CA ILE A 220 -6.95 -2.83 3.63
C ILE A 220 -5.91 -3.94 3.95
N SER A 221 -6.21 -4.79 4.93
CA SER A 221 -5.38 -5.92 5.35
C SER A 221 -5.66 -7.22 4.59
N SER A 222 -6.48 -7.18 3.53
CA SER A 222 -6.71 -8.35 2.68
C SER A 222 -5.54 -8.58 1.73
N ASP A 223 -5.25 -9.85 1.43
CA ASP A 223 -4.23 -10.23 0.43
C ASP A 223 -4.53 -9.55 -0.93
N PHE A 224 -5.82 -9.43 -1.27
CA PHE A 224 -6.26 -8.75 -2.49
C PHE A 224 -5.89 -7.26 -2.52
N ALA A 225 -6.03 -6.56 -1.38
CA ALA A 225 -5.63 -5.15 -1.27
C ALA A 225 -4.11 -4.98 -1.42
N GLU A 226 -3.33 -5.98 -0.99
CA GLU A 226 -1.89 -6.00 -1.19
C GLU A 226 -1.50 -6.30 -2.65
N MET A 227 -2.12 -7.30 -3.28
CA MET A 227 -1.83 -7.70 -4.66
C MET A 227 -2.14 -6.60 -5.68
N THR A 228 -3.17 -5.78 -5.40
CA THR A 228 -3.58 -4.67 -6.26
C THR A 228 -2.86 -3.35 -5.94
N ASP A 229 -1.97 -3.32 -4.95
CA ASP A 229 -1.25 -2.11 -4.57
C ASP A 229 -0.05 -1.84 -5.46
N ILE A 230 -0.28 -1.04 -6.50
CA ILE A 230 0.76 -0.58 -7.43
C ILE A 230 1.77 0.38 -6.79
N SER A 231 1.56 0.86 -5.56
CA SER A 231 2.55 1.69 -4.85
C SER A 231 3.69 0.86 -4.24
N LYS A 232 3.43 -0.40 -3.87
CA LYS A 232 4.41 -1.30 -3.24
C LYS A 232 5.56 -1.65 -4.17
N ASN A 233 6.76 -1.90 -3.64
CA ASN A 233 7.89 -2.31 -4.48
C ASN A 233 7.70 -3.75 -4.99
N TRP A 234 7.56 -3.93 -6.30
CA TRP A 234 7.40 -5.25 -6.92
C TRP A 234 8.75 -5.90 -7.26
N GLY A 235 9.85 -5.12 -7.27
CA GLY A 235 11.21 -5.61 -7.56
C GLY A 235 11.79 -6.57 -6.52
N SER A 236 11.14 -6.72 -5.35
CA SER A 236 11.52 -7.70 -4.32
C SER A 236 10.65 -8.97 -4.32
N LEU A 237 9.65 -9.04 -5.20
CA LEU A 237 8.71 -10.17 -5.26
C LEU A 237 9.24 -11.28 -6.18
N ALA A 238 8.75 -12.51 -5.99
CA ALA A 238 9.01 -13.57 -6.96
C ALA A 238 8.29 -13.28 -8.29
N PRO A 239 8.84 -13.69 -9.45
CA PRO A 239 8.21 -13.47 -10.75
C PRO A 239 6.75 -13.93 -10.80
N GLU A 240 6.43 -15.10 -10.24
CA GLU A 240 5.06 -15.62 -10.19
C GLU A 240 4.11 -14.68 -9.46
N GLN A 241 4.57 -14.09 -8.35
CA GLN A 241 3.78 -13.15 -7.56
C GLN A 241 3.53 -11.85 -8.33
N ILE A 242 4.49 -11.40 -9.14
CA ILE A 242 4.30 -10.22 -10.00
C ILE A 242 3.17 -10.47 -11.02
N TYR A 243 3.11 -11.66 -11.62
CA TYR A 243 2.01 -12.00 -12.53
C TYR A 243 0.66 -12.14 -11.81
N GLU A 244 0.63 -12.70 -10.60
CA GLU A 244 -0.61 -12.73 -9.79
C GLU A 244 -1.11 -11.33 -9.43
N ASN A 245 -0.20 -10.43 -9.06
CA ASN A 245 -0.51 -9.04 -8.79
C ASN A 245 -1.06 -8.35 -10.07
N LEU A 246 -0.40 -8.57 -11.21
CA LEU A 246 -0.82 -8.01 -12.49
C LEU A 246 -2.22 -8.52 -12.91
N LEU A 247 -2.50 -9.82 -12.74
CA LEU A 247 -3.82 -10.40 -12.97
C LEU A 247 -4.87 -9.77 -12.05
N SER A 248 -4.56 -9.64 -10.76
CA SER A 248 -5.46 -9.04 -9.78
C SER A 248 -5.83 -7.60 -10.16
N VAL A 249 -4.86 -6.81 -10.63
CA VAL A 249 -5.10 -5.45 -11.15
C VAL A 249 -5.94 -5.49 -12.43
N VAL A 250 -5.70 -6.41 -13.36
CA VAL A 250 -6.51 -6.52 -14.59
C VAL A 250 -7.98 -6.89 -14.30
N TYR A 251 -8.23 -7.75 -13.32
CA TYR A 251 -9.59 -8.16 -12.96
C TYR A 251 -10.45 -7.02 -12.39
N VAL A 252 -9.83 -5.99 -11.83
CA VAL A 252 -10.53 -4.90 -11.12
C VAL A 252 -10.29 -3.53 -11.72
N GLY A 253 -9.23 -3.38 -12.49
CA GLY A 253 -8.80 -2.13 -13.10
C GLY A 253 -9.73 -1.75 -14.24
N ASP A 254 -10.53 -0.71 -14.02
CA ASP A 254 -11.24 0.03 -15.07
C ASP A 254 -10.47 1.30 -15.48
N ASN A 255 -9.47 1.68 -14.68
CA ASN A 255 -8.62 2.83 -14.93
C ASN A 255 -7.42 2.46 -15.83
N ARG A 256 -7.41 3.04 -17.04
CA ARG A 256 -6.33 2.89 -18.02
C ARG A 256 -4.96 3.29 -17.48
N GLU A 257 -4.89 4.30 -16.62
CA GLU A 257 -3.63 4.79 -16.04
C GLU A 257 -3.06 3.76 -15.06
N GLU A 258 -3.88 3.25 -14.14
CA GLU A 258 -3.48 2.20 -13.21
C GLU A 258 -3.04 0.92 -13.93
N LEU A 259 -3.76 0.52 -14.99
CA LEU A 259 -3.34 -0.62 -15.83
C LEU A 259 -1.99 -0.35 -16.49
N THR A 260 -1.78 0.84 -17.04
CA THR A 260 -0.53 1.22 -17.68
C THR A 260 0.64 1.17 -16.69
N ASP A 261 0.44 1.71 -15.49
CA ASP A 261 1.45 1.76 -14.44
C ASP A 261 1.76 0.36 -13.91
N ALA A 262 0.74 -0.47 -13.68
CA ALA A 262 0.92 -1.86 -13.26
C ALA A 262 1.71 -2.68 -14.27
N PHE A 263 1.39 -2.57 -15.58
CA PHE A 263 2.13 -3.27 -16.63
C PHE A 263 3.57 -2.76 -16.79
N THR A 264 3.77 -1.45 -16.69
CA THR A 264 5.12 -0.85 -16.74
C THR A 264 5.96 -1.35 -15.56
N LYS A 265 5.39 -1.32 -14.36
CA LYS A 265 6.04 -1.77 -13.14
C LYS A 265 6.35 -3.26 -13.14
N ALA A 266 5.41 -4.09 -13.60
CA ALA A 266 5.64 -5.53 -13.76
C ALA A 266 6.79 -5.80 -14.74
N ARG A 267 6.80 -5.14 -15.89
CA ARG A 267 7.86 -5.27 -16.90
C ARG A 267 9.22 -4.91 -16.31
N ASP A 268 9.32 -3.75 -15.66
CA ASP A 268 10.59 -3.24 -15.15
C ASP A 268 11.12 -4.15 -14.03
N ALA A 269 10.27 -4.57 -13.09
CA ALA A 269 10.65 -5.51 -12.04
C ALA A 269 11.12 -6.86 -12.59
N LEU A 270 10.39 -7.45 -13.54
CA LEU A 270 10.76 -8.74 -14.14
C LEU A 270 12.02 -8.63 -15.03
N MET A 271 12.24 -7.48 -15.66
CA MET A 271 13.45 -7.21 -16.44
C MET A 271 14.69 -7.06 -15.55
N GLU A 272 14.58 -6.34 -14.43
CA GLU A 272 15.67 -6.21 -13.44
C GLU A 272 16.09 -7.57 -12.86
N MET A 273 15.14 -8.49 -12.70
CA MET A 273 15.39 -9.86 -12.26
C MET A 273 15.99 -10.78 -13.33
N GLY A 274 16.03 -10.34 -14.60
CA GLY A 274 16.41 -11.19 -15.72
C GLY A 274 15.41 -12.33 -16.00
N ALA A 275 14.17 -12.21 -15.50
CA ALA A 275 13.13 -13.23 -15.66
C ALA A 275 12.41 -13.15 -17.02
N LEU A 276 12.64 -12.08 -17.79
CA LEU A 276 12.05 -11.89 -19.12
C LEU A 276 13.06 -12.22 -20.23
N SER A 277 12.60 -12.97 -21.23
CA SER A 277 13.29 -13.03 -22.52
C SER A 277 13.12 -11.70 -23.27
N THR A 278 14.06 -11.40 -24.17
CA THR A 278 13.99 -10.18 -25.01
C THR A 278 12.68 -10.07 -25.79
N LEU A 279 12.13 -11.21 -26.22
CA LEU A 279 10.83 -11.27 -26.91
C LEU A 279 9.69 -10.83 -25.98
N VAL A 280 9.62 -11.40 -24.77
CA VAL A 280 8.55 -11.07 -23.81
C VAL A 280 8.68 -9.63 -23.31
N THR A 281 9.89 -9.12 -23.09
CA THR A 281 10.10 -7.70 -22.75
C THR A 281 9.56 -6.77 -23.83
N HIS A 282 9.76 -7.12 -25.10
CA HIS A 282 9.23 -6.36 -26.23
C HIS A 282 7.70 -6.44 -26.30
N GLU A 283 7.13 -7.65 -26.16
CA GLU A 283 5.68 -7.83 -26.11
C GLU A 283 5.04 -7.03 -24.98
N MET A 284 5.59 -7.07 -23.76
CA MET A 284 5.12 -6.29 -22.61
C MET A 284 5.15 -4.78 -22.90
N SER A 285 6.22 -4.29 -23.53
CA SER A 285 6.34 -2.87 -23.89
C SER A 285 5.31 -2.45 -24.95
N GLN A 286 5.05 -3.31 -25.94
CA GLN A 286 3.99 -3.07 -26.92
C GLN A 286 2.60 -3.04 -26.26
N GLN A 287 2.35 -3.91 -25.28
CA GLN A 287 1.07 -3.91 -24.57
C GLN A 287 0.89 -2.65 -23.72
N VAL A 288 1.94 -2.17 -23.03
CA VAL A 288 1.89 -0.88 -22.33
C VAL A 288 1.48 0.25 -23.28
N ASP A 289 2.07 0.30 -24.48
CA ASP A 289 1.72 1.32 -25.47
C ASP A 289 0.31 1.13 -26.05
N ARG A 290 -0.15 -0.11 -26.19
CA ARG A 290 -1.50 -0.42 -26.65
C ARG A 290 -2.54 -0.02 -25.61
N ILE A 291 -2.34 -0.33 -24.33
CA ILE A 291 -3.22 0.06 -23.22
C ILE A 291 -3.36 1.58 -23.18
N LYS A 292 -2.26 2.32 -23.37
CA LYS A 292 -2.29 3.80 -23.43
C LYS A 292 -3.16 4.34 -24.56
N LYS A 293 -3.19 3.68 -25.72
CA LYS A 293 -3.79 4.21 -26.96
C LYS A 293 -5.19 3.70 -27.24
N HIS A 294 -5.52 2.49 -26.82
CA HIS A 294 -6.74 1.80 -27.20
C HIS A 294 -7.41 1.14 -25.98
N PRO A 295 -8.75 1.09 -25.93
CA PRO A 295 -9.44 0.22 -25.00
C PRO A 295 -9.05 -1.23 -25.31
N ILE A 296 -8.69 -1.99 -24.28
CA ILE A 296 -8.36 -3.41 -24.39
C ILE A 296 -9.35 -4.19 -23.55
N GLU A 297 -9.80 -5.33 -24.06
CA GLU A 297 -10.68 -6.23 -23.32
C GLU A 297 -9.93 -6.95 -22.20
N THR A 298 -10.54 -7.03 -21.02
CA THR A 298 -9.96 -7.69 -19.84
C THR A 298 -9.52 -9.12 -20.15
N GLN A 299 -10.31 -9.88 -20.92
CA GLN A 299 -9.98 -11.26 -21.26
C GLN A 299 -8.70 -11.37 -22.10
N GLU A 300 -8.49 -10.45 -23.05
CA GLU A 300 -7.28 -10.42 -23.88
C GLU A 300 -6.03 -10.21 -23.01
N LEU A 301 -6.11 -9.34 -22.01
CA LEU A 301 -5.01 -9.11 -21.06
C LEU A 301 -4.76 -10.33 -20.17
N VAL A 302 -5.82 -10.97 -19.68
CA VAL A 302 -5.71 -12.18 -18.84
C VAL A 302 -5.01 -13.31 -19.59
N ASP A 303 -5.47 -13.63 -20.81
CA ASP A 303 -4.90 -14.71 -21.62
C ASP A 303 -3.41 -14.48 -21.91
N LEU A 304 -3.07 -13.23 -22.19
CA LEU A 304 -1.72 -12.81 -22.52
C LEU A 304 -0.79 -12.85 -21.31
N ILE A 305 -1.26 -12.45 -20.12
CA ILE A 305 -0.52 -12.61 -18.87
C ILE A 305 -0.29 -14.09 -18.54
N GLN A 306 -1.32 -14.95 -18.72
CA GLN A 306 -1.19 -16.39 -18.48
C GLN A 306 -0.15 -17.03 -19.41
N LYS A 307 -0.13 -16.63 -20.69
CA LYS A 307 0.90 -17.04 -21.65
C LYS A 307 2.31 -16.66 -21.19
N TRP A 308 2.52 -15.43 -20.72
CA TRP A 308 3.83 -15.03 -20.21
C TRP A 308 4.23 -15.81 -18.96
N LYS A 309 3.30 -15.99 -18.02
CA LYS A 309 3.53 -16.77 -16.79
C LYS A 309 3.92 -18.22 -17.09
N SER A 310 3.35 -18.86 -18.12
CA SER A 310 3.73 -20.22 -18.51
C SER A 310 5.13 -20.31 -19.11
N THR A 311 5.65 -19.21 -19.66
CA THR A 311 6.96 -19.15 -20.32
C THR A 311 8.13 -19.13 -19.32
N ILE A 312 7.87 -18.85 -18.04
CA ILE A 312 8.89 -18.82 -16.97
C ILE A 312 9.18 -20.20 -16.40
N LYS A 313 8.29 -21.18 -16.63
CA LYS A 313 8.44 -22.55 -16.10
C LYS A 313 9.33 -23.46 -16.97
N GLU A 314 9.92 -22.94 -18.04
CA GLU A 314 10.87 -23.62 -18.93
C GLU A 314 12.26 -22.98 -18.84
#